data_AF-A0A2H0P770-F1
#
_entry.id   AF-A0A2H0P770-F1
#
_cell.length_a   1.000
_cell.length_b   1.000
_cell.length_c   1.000
_cell.angle_alpha   90.00
_cell.angle_beta   90.00
_cell.angle_gamma   90.00
#
_symmetry.space_group_name_H-M   'P 1'
#
loop_
_entity.id
_entity.type
_entity.pdbx_description
1 polymer ?
#
loop_
_entity_poly.entity_id
_entity_poly.type
_entity_poly.pdbx_seq_one_letter_code
_entity_poly.pdbx_strand_id
1 'polypeptide(L)'
;MSSAHLPSVPAGPFDFHAQRLGPLPIVNHFLERLGLDAILERAVPTDDSRCELPYAKGLGVLLRSIIVEREPIYRQQETVLTFAAGAFGVDEKLAAHLSDDGIGRALDRLFNADRTALLTNVALEMTRKFDLELDRLHNDSTSIKLSGQYRQASGRSMRGKRAAWITYGLSKDHRPDLKQLLFILTTSADGGVPVQFRCADGNVSDAVTHIDTWDALRKVAGRADFLYVADSKLCTRENMDHIDLKGGRFVTVMPRTRLEDADFRKRLQEEEPAWELVWNRPHPRRKSGPRDRWWAVRDSLPSREAWPVVWVHSSLLALRQERTRREQMLEAEHTLADLKGKLASPKSRLREEGKVEERIAAILKRFSVGDYLKVRKVIREDHRFRQSRRGRPGPDTAYRRITRRRWDIEWETDEAALA
;
A
#
# COMPACT_ATOMS: atom_id res chain seq x y z
N MET A 1 24.45 76.66 17.93
CA MET A 1 24.12 75.96 16.67
C MET A 1 24.50 74.49 16.85
N SER A 2 23.70 73.46 16.68
CA SER A 2 22.24 73.25 16.62
C SER A 2 22.09 71.79 17.08
N SER A 3 21.32 71.50 18.11
CA SER A 3 21.03 70.11 18.48
C SER A 3 20.01 69.58 17.48
N ALA A 4 20.39 68.55 16.74
CA ALA A 4 19.47 67.83 15.88
C ALA A 4 18.46 67.09 16.76
N HIS A 5 17.23 67.60 16.78
CA HIS A 5 16.08 66.96 17.39
C HIS A 5 15.78 65.66 16.62
N LEU A 6 16.07 64.50 17.23
CA LEU A 6 15.53 63.22 16.75
C LEU A 6 14.00 63.24 16.99
N PRO A 7 13.18 62.90 16.00
CA PRO A 7 11.72 62.88 16.18
C PRO A 7 11.36 61.83 17.24
N SER A 8 10.65 62.27 18.27
CA SER A 8 10.08 61.40 19.30
C SER A 8 9.09 60.44 18.65
N VAL A 9 9.42 59.14 18.66
CA VAL A 9 8.46 58.09 18.30
C VAL A 9 7.32 58.13 19.33
N PRO A 10 6.05 58.32 18.92
CA PRO A 10 4.94 58.35 19.86
C PRO A 10 4.81 56.99 20.54
N ALA A 11 4.99 56.98 21.86
CA ALA A 11 4.72 55.82 22.72
C ALA A 11 3.20 55.65 22.88
N GLY A 12 2.53 55.19 21.82
CA GLY A 12 1.20 54.60 21.94
C GLY A 12 1.27 53.22 22.62
N PRO A 13 0.15 52.69 23.13
CA PRO A 13 0.12 51.32 23.64
C PRO A 13 0.53 50.36 22.51
N PHE A 14 1.50 49.49 22.78
CA PHE A 14 1.87 48.44 21.85
C PHE A 14 0.73 47.42 21.77
N ASP A 15 0.13 47.25 20.59
CA ASP A 15 -0.84 46.19 20.35
C ASP A 15 -0.12 44.89 19.99
N PHE A 16 -0.39 43.83 20.76
CA PHE A 16 0.15 42.51 20.51
C PHE A 16 -0.76 41.74 19.55
N HIS A 17 -0.24 41.42 18.37
CA HIS A 17 -0.91 40.57 17.39
C HIS A 17 -0.16 39.23 17.27
N ALA A 18 -0.84 38.14 17.63
CA ALA A 18 -0.34 36.79 17.35
C ALA A 18 -0.95 36.29 16.04
N GLN A 19 -0.11 35.80 15.13
CA GLN A 19 -0.53 35.19 13.88
C GLN A 19 0.05 33.78 13.76
N ARG A 20 -0.76 32.87 13.23
CA ARG A 20 -0.37 31.48 13.00
C ARG A 20 0.14 31.32 11.57
N LEU A 21 1.39 30.90 11.40
CA LEU A 21 1.95 30.57 10.09
C LEU A 21 1.95 29.06 9.81
N GLY A 22 2.14 28.24 10.85
CA GLY A 22 2.37 26.81 10.69
C GLY A 22 3.55 26.50 9.74
N PRO A 23 3.52 25.39 8.99
CA PRO A 23 4.56 25.05 8.02
C PRO A 23 4.40 25.77 6.66
N LEU A 24 3.40 26.65 6.51
CA LEU A 24 3.10 27.32 5.23
C LEU A 24 4.28 28.12 4.65
N PRO A 25 5.16 28.78 5.42
CA PRO A 25 6.33 29.44 4.84
C PRO A 25 7.24 28.47 4.06
N ILE A 26 7.43 27.25 4.57
CA ILE A 26 8.23 26.22 3.89
C ILE A 26 7.46 25.70 2.67
N VAL A 27 6.17 25.41 2.82
CA VAL A 27 5.32 24.93 1.71
C VAL A 27 5.30 25.95 0.58
N ASN A 28 5.00 27.22 0.88
CA ASN A 28 4.93 28.31 -0.10
C ASN A 28 6.26 28.53 -0.80
N HIS A 29 7.38 28.44 -0.10
CA HIS A 29 8.71 28.52 -0.72
C HIS A 29 8.86 27.49 -1.87
N PHE A 30 8.46 26.24 -1.66
CA PHE A 30 8.54 25.22 -2.72
C PHE A 30 7.47 25.40 -3.80
N LEU A 31 6.25 25.79 -3.44
CA LEU A 31 5.18 26.07 -4.41
C LEU A 31 5.53 27.24 -5.34
N GLU A 32 6.15 28.29 -4.80
CA GLU A 32 6.63 29.46 -5.55
C GLU A 32 7.80 29.09 -6.46
N ARG A 33 8.80 28.35 -5.96
CA ARG A 33 9.92 27.87 -6.78
C ARG A 33 9.47 26.99 -7.95
N LEU A 34 8.41 26.21 -7.75
CA LEU A 34 7.76 25.42 -8.79
C LEU A 34 6.89 26.23 -9.75
N GLY A 35 6.55 27.47 -9.39
CA GLY A 35 5.58 28.27 -10.13
C GLY A 35 4.19 27.64 -10.17
N LEU A 36 3.81 26.88 -9.14
CA LEU A 36 2.60 26.05 -9.16
C LEU A 36 1.33 26.87 -9.41
N ASP A 37 1.21 28.04 -8.78
CA ASP A 37 0.07 28.94 -8.96
C ASP A 37 -0.14 29.28 -10.45
N ALA A 38 0.95 29.59 -11.18
CA ALA A 38 0.89 29.88 -12.61
C ALA A 38 0.56 28.64 -13.47
N ILE A 39 1.04 27.45 -13.06
CA ILE A 39 0.69 26.19 -13.72
C ILE A 39 -0.81 25.91 -13.55
N LEU A 40 -1.35 26.09 -12.34
CA LEU A 40 -2.77 25.91 -12.06
C LEU A 40 -3.62 26.91 -12.84
N GLU A 41 -3.25 28.19 -12.87
CA GLU A 41 -3.99 29.21 -13.63
C GLU A 41 -4.08 28.87 -15.12
N ARG A 42 -3.00 28.38 -15.73
CA ARG A 42 -3.03 27.91 -17.13
C ARG A 42 -3.89 26.67 -17.34
N ALA A 43 -3.93 25.77 -16.36
CA ALA A 43 -4.68 24.52 -16.47
C ALA A 43 -6.18 24.69 -16.21
N VAL A 44 -6.56 25.63 -15.33
CA VAL A 44 -7.94 25.92 -14.94
C VAL A 44 -8.21 27.43 -14.94
N PRO A 45 -8.16 28.09 -16.11
CA PRO A 45 -8.37 29.54 -16.19
C PRO A 45 -9.77 29.92 -15.69
N THR A 46 -9.86 31.10 -15.07
CA THR A 46 -11.13 31.66 -14.61
C THR A 46 -11.64 32.70 -15.59
N ASP A 47 -12.43 32.26 -16.58
CA ASP A 47 -12.92 33.13 -17.65
C ASP A 47 -14.21 33.91 -17.27
N ASP A 48 -14.93 33.46 -16.25
CA ASP A 48 -16.18 34.09 -15.81
C ASP A 48 -15.89 35.18 -14.78
N SER A 49 -16.14 36.44 -15.16
CA SER A 49 -15.92 37.61 -14.31
C SER A 49 -16.81 37.65 -13.06
N ARG A 50 -17.88 36.85 -13.02
CA ARG A 50 -18.74 36.70 -11.83
C ARG A 50 -18.12 35.76 -10.79
N CYS A 51 -17.03 35.08 -11.11
CA CYS A 51 -16.35 34.18 -10.19
C CYS A 51 -15.47 34.98 -9.23
N GLU A 52 -15.97 35.19 -8.01
CA GLU A 52 -15.28 35.96 -6.96
C GLU A 52 -13.98 35.29 -6.48
N LEU A 53 -13.92 33.95 -6.57
CA LEU A 53 -12.74 33.15 -6.24
C LEU A 53 -12.19 32.51 -7.52
N PRO A 54 -10.99 32.90 -8.00
CA PRO A 54 -10.33 32.22 -9.11
C PRO A 54 -10.13 30.73 -8.82
N TYR A 55 -10.39 29.87 -9.80
CA TYR A 55 -10.36 28.41 -9.62
C TYR A 55 -8.98 27.93 -9.16
N ALA A 56 -7.90 28.45 -9.74
CA ALA A 56 -6.54 28.12 -9.33
C ALA A 56 -6.25 28.47 -7.86
N LYS A 57 -6.79 29.60 -7.37
CA LYS A 57 -6.66 30.01 -5.96
C LYS A 57 -7.43 29.08 -5.03
N GLY A 58 -8.65 28.70 -5.38
CA GLY A 58 -9.42 27.70 -4.62
C GLY A 58 -8.69 26.35 -4.53
N LEU A 59 -8.10 25.87 -5.63
CA LEU A 59 -7.29 24.65 -5.64
C LEU A 59 -5.99 24.80 -4.82
N GLY A 60 -5.35 25.97 -4.89
CA GLY A 60 -4.15 26.29 -4.13
C GLY A 60 -4.39 26.27 -2.62
N VAL A 61 -5.56 26.76 -2.17
CA VAL A 61 -5.99 26.67 -0.76
C VAL A 61 -6.19 25.21 -0.37
N LEU A 62 -6.93 24.44 -1.18
CA LEU A 62 -7.20 23.03 -0.89
C LEU A 62 -5.92 22.19 -0.82
N LEU A 63 -4.96 22.43 -1.72
CA LEU A 63 -3.65 21.76 -1.71
C LEU A 63 -2.90 22.05 -0.40
N ARG A 64 -2.85 23.32 0.01
CA ARG A 64 -2.21 23.72 1.27
C ARG A 64 -2.92 23.11 2.48
N SER A 65 -4.26 23.04 2.48
CA SER A 65 -5.00 22.34 3.53
C SER A 65 -4.63 20.85 3.57
N ILE A 66 -4.57 20.14 2.43
CA ILE A 66 -4.18 18.72 2.41
C ILE A 66 -2.80 18.48 3.01
N ILE A 67 -1.85 19.40 2.77
CA ILE A 67 -0.46 19.31 3.27
C ILE A 67 -0.37 19.67 4.77
N VAL A 68 -1.10 20.69 5.20
CA VAL A 68 -0.94 21.30 6.54
C VAL A 68 -1.95 20.75 7.53
N GLU A 69 -3.23 20.99 7.29
CA GLU A 69 -4.34 20.58 8.15
C GLU A 69 -5.52 20.17 7.27
N ARG A 70 -5.65 18.85 7.07
CA ARG A 70 -6.65 18.28 6.17
C ARG A 70 -8.04 18.43 6.79
N GLU A 71 -8.76 19.44 6.33
CA GLU A 71 -10.13 19.76 6.74
C GLU A 71 -11.14 19.47 5.62
N PRO A 72 -12.40 19.17 5.93
CA PRO A 72 -13.46 19.07 4.94
C PRO A 72 -13.58 20.36 4.11
N ILE A 73 -14.03 20.24 2.85
CA ILE A 73 -14.13 21.37 1.93
C ILE A 73 -14.99 22.52 2.49
N TYR A 74 -16.07 22.21 3.21
CA TYR A 74 -16.96 23.20 3.83
C TYR A 74 -16.35 23.97 5.01
N ARG A 75 -15.20 23.54 5.54
CA ARG A 75 -14.50 24.24 6.64
C ARG A 75 -13.31 25.06 6.17
N GLN A 76 -13.00 25.06 4.87
CA GLN A 76 -11.78 25.65 4.36
C GLN A 76 -11.67 27.14 4.67
N GLN A 77 -12.78 27.88 4.63
CA GLN A 77 -12.78 29.30 5.02
C GLN A 77 -12.43 29.50 6.49
N GLU A 78 -13.08 28.76 7.40
CA GLU A 78 -12.79 28.81 8.84
C GLU A 78 -11.31 28.53 9.11
N THR A 79 -10.77 27.48 8.48
CA THR A 79 -9.37 27.08 8.64
C THR A 79 -8.42 28.18 8.17
N VAL A 80 -8.62 28.73 6.98
CA VAL A 80 -7.75 29.78 6.41
C VAL A 80 -7.71 31.02 7.29
N LEU A 81 -8.85 31.43 7.85
CA LEU A 81 -8.95 32.60 8.73
C LEU A 81 -8.24 32.41 10.08
N THR A 82 -7.89 31.18 10.48
CA THR A 82 -7.07 30.94 11.67
C THR A 82 -5.56 31.16 11.45
N PHE A 83 -5.14 31.38 10.20
CA PHE A 83 -3.75 31.61 9.83
C PHE A 83 -3.50 33.07 9.44
N ALA A 84 -2.22 33.46 9.39
CA ALA A 84 -1.82 34.77 8.91
C ALA A 84 -2.36 35.02 7.49
N ALA A 85 -2.81 36.25 7.23
CA ALA A 85 -3.25 36.66 5.91
C ALA A 85 -2.18 36.36 4.84
N GLY A 86 -2.60 35.84 3.69
CA GLY A 86 -1.67 35.45 2.61
C GLY A 86 -1.01 34.08 2.79
N ALA A 87 -0.99 33.49 4.00
CA ALA A 87 -0.27 32.23 4.22
C ALA A 87 -0.82 31.06 3.37
N PHE A 88 -2.13 31.08 3.08
CA PHE A 88 -2.77 30.12 2.19
C PHE A 88 -2.73 30.48 0.69
N GLY A 89 -1.96 31.51 0.30
CA GLY A 89 -1.85 31.97 -1.08
C GLY A 89 -3.03 32.84 -1.55
N VAL A 90 -3.88 33.27 -0.62
CA VAL A 90 -5.01 34.20 -0.78
C VAL A 90 -4.95 35.29 0.28
N ASP A 91 -5.31 36.51 -0.09
CA ASP A 91 -5.43 37.63 0.84
C ASP A 91 -6.75 37.56 1.62
N GLU A 92 -6.97 38.49 2.55
CA GLU A 92 -8.18 38.52 3.39
C GLU A 92 -9.47 38.69 2.57
N LYS A 93 -9.40 39.45 1.47
CA LYS A 93 -10.54 39.68 0.59
C LYS A 93 -10.96 38.38 -0.09
N LEU A 94 -10.02 37.67 -0.72
CA LEU A 94 -10.28 36.37 -1.34
C LEU A 94 -10.66 35.30 -0.32
N ALA A 95 -10.08 35.35 0.89
CA ALA A 95 -10.45 34.43 1.97
C ALA A 95 -11.93 34.59 2.38
N ALA A 96 -12.49 35.80 2.33
CA ALA A 96 -13.90 36.05 2.58
C ALA A 96 -14.84 35.42 1.53
N HIS A 97 -14.34 35.15 0.31
CA HIS A 97 -15.09 34.50 -0.77
C HIS A 97 -14.86 32.98 -0.85
N LEU A 98 -14.06 32.39 0.05
CA LEU A 98 -13.90 30.94 0.14
C LEU A 98 -15.22 30.29 0.57
N SER A 99 -15.71 29.38 -0.27
CA SER A 99 -16.89 28.55 -0.01
C SER A 99 -16.65 27.15 -0.55
N ASP A 100 -17.36 26.17 0.00
CA ASP A 100 -17.37 24.82 -0.55
C ASP A 100 -17.87 24.78 -1.98
N ASP A 101 -18.89 25.55 -2.31
CA ASP A 101 -19.37 25.72 -3.68
C ASP A 101 -18.29 26.29 -4.61
N GLY A 102 -17.52 27.29 -4.16
CA GLY A 102 -16.40 27.86 -4.92
C GLY A 102 -15.29 26.84 -5.18
N ILE A 103 -14.86 26.13 -4.15
CA ILE A 103 -13.83 25.07 -4.26
C ILE A 103 -14.36 23.88 -5.07
N GLY A 104 -15.63 23.52 -4.92
CA GLY A 104 -16.31 22.47 -5.68
C GLY A 104 -16.33 22.77 -7.18
N ARG A 105 -16.68 24.00 -7.57
CA ARG A 105 -16.57 24.46 -8.96
C ARG A 105 -15.14 24.41 -9.47
N ALA A 106 -14.15 24.77 -8.64
CA ALA A 106 -12.74 24.66 -9.01
C ALA A 106 -12.31 23.20 -9.26
N LEU A 107 -12.79 22.24 -8.45
CA LEU A 107 -12.58 20.81 -8.66
C LEU A 107 -13.26 20.28 -9.92
N ASP A 108 -14.47 20.75 -10.23
CA ASP A 108 -15.15 20.43 -11.49
C ASP A 108 -14.35 20.94 -12.69
N ARG A 109 -13.79 22.15 -12.60
CA ARG A 109 -12.90 22.70 -13.64
C ARG A 109 -11.63 21.88 -13.77
N LEU A 110 -11.01 21.49 -12.66
CA LEU A 110 -9.84 20.59 -12.66
C LEU A 110 -10.14 19.23 -13.28
N PHE A 111 -11.32 18.65 -13.03
CA PHE A 111 -11.73 17.40 -13.66
C PHE A 111 -11.81 17.53 -15.19
N ASN A 112 -12.29 18.67 -15.67
CA ASN A 112 -12.41 18.99 -17.10
C ASN A 112 -11.09 19.44 -17.74
N ALA A 113 -10.11 19.89 -16.96
CA ALA A 113 -8.77 20.23 -17.44
C ALA A 113 -7.97 18.99 -17.87
N ASP A 114 -6.95 19.17 -18.72
CA ASP A 114 -5.99 18.12 -19.02
C ASP A 114 -5.06 17.88 -17.81
N ARG A 115 -5.53 17.03 -16.91
CA ARG A 115 -4.80 16.66 -15.68
C ARG A 115 -3.49 15.94 -15.97
N THR A 116 -3.39 15.23 -17.10
CA THR A 116 -2.15 14.55 -17.50
C THR A 116 -1.10 15.57 -17.89
N ALA A 117 -1.48 16.56 -18.72
CA ALA A 117 -0.59 17.67 -19.07
C ALA A 117 -0.21 18.52 -17.85
N LEU A 118 -1.17 18.81 -16.96
CA LEU A 118 -0.92 19.50 -15.69
C LEU A 118 0.16 18.78 -14.86
N LEU A 119 -0.03 17.49 -14.58
CA LEU A 119 0.93 16.71 -13.78
C LEU A 119 2.29 16.60 -14.47
N THR A 120 2.31 16.44 -15.80
CA THR A 120 3.54 16.40 -16.60
C THR A 120 4.31 17.72 -16.48
N ASN A 121 3.63 18.86 -16.58
CA ASN A 121 4.26 20.17 -16.42
C ASN A 121 4.84 20.37 -15.02
N VAL A 122 4.12 19.93 -13.97
CA VAL A 122 4.65 19.97 -12.60
C VAL A 122 5.90 19.09 -12.47
N ALA A 123 5.91 17.88 -13.04
CA ALA A 123 7.07 17.00 -13.04
C ALA A 123 8.28 17.58 -13.80
N LEU A 124 8.05 18.24 -14.92
CA LEU A 124 9.10 18.93 -15.69
C LEU A 124 9.69 20.12 -14.92
N GLU A 125 8.86 20.93 -14.26
CA GLU A 125 9.36 22.02 -13.40
C GLU A 125 10.09 21.48 -12.18
N MET A 126 9.62 20.40 -11.54
CA MET A 126 10.36 19.71 -10.47
C MET A 126 11.75 19.29 -10.95
N THR A 127 11.81 18.64 -12.12
CA THR A 127 13.08 18.17 -12.69
C THR A 127 14.03 19.32 -12.97
N ARG A 128 13.56 20.39 -13.60
CA ARG A 128 14.39 21.55 -13.95
C ARG A 128 14.82 22.39 -12.75
N LYS A 129 13.96 22.59 -11.75
CA LYS A 129 14.21 23.52 -10.62
C LYS A 129 15.00 22.89 -9.50
N PHE A 130 14.99 21.56 -9.40
CA PHE A 130 15.66 20.80 -8.34
C PHE A 130 16.73 19.86 -8.88
N ASP A 131 16.99 19.86 -10.19
CA ASP A 131 17.99 19.01 -10.85
C ASP A 131 17.76 17.52 -10.53
N LEU A 132 16.49 17.09 -10.62
CA LEU A 132 16.09 15.75 -10.23
C LEU A 132 16.67 14.72 -11.19
N GLU A 133 17.39 13.73 -10.67
CA GLU A 133 17.90 12.63 -11.48
C GLU A 133 16.73 11.72 -11.90
N LEU A 134 16.59 11.44 -13.20
CA LEU A 134 15.58 10.53 -13.76
C LEU A 134 16.18 9.22 -14.26
N ASP A 135 17.38 8.86 -13.79
CA ASP A 135 18.10 7.65 -14.20
C ASP A 135 17.47 6.35 -13.70
N ARG A 136 16.69 6.41 -12.62
CA ARG A 136 16.02 5.25 -12.01
C ARG A 136 14.66 5.63 -11.49
N LEU A 137 13.64 4.96 -12.00
CA LEU A 137 12.24 5.25 -11.75
C LEU A 137 11.56 4.02 -11.17
N HIS A 138 10.97 4.18 -9.99
CA HIS A 138 10.30 3.13 -9.23
C HIS A 138 8.80 3.25 -9.41
N ASN A 139 8.18 2.27 -10.04
CA ASN A 139 6.73 2.19 -10.20
C ASN A 139 6.12 1.22 -9.18
N ASP A 140 5.10 1.68 -8.48
CA ASP A 140 4.27 0.84 -7.63
C ASP A 140 2.80 1.26 -7.71
N SER A 141 1.93 0.31 -7.39
CA SER A 141 0.50 0.52 -7.29
C SER A 141 0.04 0.34 -5.85
N THR A 142 -0.92 1.16 -5.42
CA THR A 142 -1.54 1.02 -4.10
C THR A 142 -3.04 1.27 -4.17
N SER A 143 -3.81 0.55 -3.36
CA SER A 143 -5.25 0.73 -3.26
C SER A 143 -5.59 1.78 -2.21
N ILE A 144 -6.34 2.80 -2.59
CA ILE A 144 -6.94 3.76 -1.65
C ILE A 144 -8.33 3.27 -1.28
N LYS A 145 -8.54 2.95 0.00
CA LYS A 145 -9.83 2.50 0.53
C LYS A 145 -10.75 3.69 0.77
N LEU A 146 -12.02 3.51 0.46
CA LEU A 146 -13.07 4.52 0.66
C LEU A 146 -14.22 3.95 1.49
N SER A 147 -14.72 4.78 2.40
CA SER A 147 -15.88 4.51 3.24
C SER A 147 -16.98 5.49 2.87
N GLY A 148 -18.18 4.99 2.57
CA GLY A 148 -19.33 5.82 2.18
C GLY A 148 -20.14 5.22 1.05
N GLN A 149 -21.24 5.89 0.70
CA GLN A 149 -22.22 5.33 -0.23
C GLN A 149 -21.74 5.38 -1.69
N TYR A 150 -21.10 6.48 -2.13
CA TYR A 150 -20.56 6.65 -3.49
C TYR A 150 -21.50 6.17 -4.63
N ARG A 151 -22.82 6.37 -4.49
CA ARG A 151 -23.83 5.78 -5.40
C ARG A 151 -23.64 6.19 -6.87
N GLN A 152 -23.12 7.39 -7.10
CA GLN A 152 -22.93 7.97 -8.43
C GLN A 152 -21.50 7.80 -8.98
N ALA A 153 -20.58 7.23 -8.21
CA ALA A 153 -19.17 7.08 -8.61
C ALA A 153 -18.96 5.81 -9.44
N SER A 154 -19.86 5.53 -10.41
CA SER A 154 -19.94 4.30 -11.19
C SER A 154 -19.18 4.34 -12.52
N GLY A 155 -18.07 5.07 -12.58
CA GLY A 155 -17.30 5.23 -13.81
C GLY A 155 -17.98 6.13 -14.86
N ARG A 156 -18.82 7.07 -14.41
CA ARG A 156 -19.60 7.96 -15.29
C ARG A 156 -18.68 8.78 -16.20
N SER A 157 -19.04 8.84 -17.49
CA SER A 157 -18.46 9.80 -18.42
C SER A 157 -19.15 11.16 -18.28
N MET A 158 -18.36 12.19 -18.01
CA MET A 158 -18.81 13.58 -17.91
C MET A 158 -17.96 14.42 -18.85
N ARG A 159 -18.60 15.17 -19.76
CA ARG A 159 -17.93 16.10 -20.68
C ARG A 159 -16.75 15.45 -21.44
N GLY A 160 -16.95 14.22 -21.94
CA GLY A 160 -15.95 13.45 -22.69
C GLY A 160 -14.85 12.80 -21.83
N LYS A 161 -14.89 12.94 -20.50
CA LYS A 161 -13.92 12.33 -19.58
C LYS A 161 -14.60 11.34 -18.65
N ARG A 162 -14.00 10.16 -18.50
CA ARG A 162 -14.47 9.13 -17.57
C ARG A 162 -13.88 9.39 -16.18
N ALA A 163 -14.76 9.47 -15.17
CA ALA A 163 -14.32 9.43 -13.78
C ALA A 163 -13.93 7.99 -13.40
N ALA A 164 -12.98 7.84 -12.47
CA ALA A 164 -12.62 6.51 -11.97
C ALA A 164 -13.80 5.89 -11.22
N TRP A 165 -14.05 4.60 -11.45
CA TRP A 165 -15.08 3.84 -10.77
C TRP A 165 -14.61 3.46 -9.36
N ILE A 166 -15.29 4.01 -8.35
CA ILE A 166 -15.12 3.63 -6.96
C ILE A 166 -15.89 2.33 -6.72
N THR A 167 -15.17 1.21 -6.68
CA THR A 167 -15.75 -0.15 -6.63
C THR A 167 -14.90 -1.08 -5.77
N TYR A 168 -15.38 -2.29 -5.54
CA TYR A 168 -14.64 -3.34 -4.84
C TYR A 168 -13.60 -3.97 -5.76
N GLY A 169 -12.50 -4.45 -5.18
CA GLY A 169 -11.49 -5.20 -5.91
C GLY A 169 -10.54 -5.94 -4.97
N LEU A 170 -9.43 -6.41 -5.51
CA LEU A 170 -8.41 -7.10 -4.72
C LEU A 170 -7.72 -6.09 -3.79
N SER A 171 -7.92 -6.25 -2.48
CA SER A 171 -7.32 -5.39 -1.46
C SER A 171 -5.99 -5.99 -0.97
N LYS A 172 -4.87 -5.29 -1.18
CA LYS A 172 -3.54 -5.70 -0.64
C LYS A 172 -3.53 -5.76 0.89
N ASP A 173 -4.46 -5.06 1.54
CA ASP A 173 -4.60 -4.99 3.00
C ASP A 173 -5.75 -5.85 3.55
N HIS A 174 -6.25 -6.83 2.77
CA HIS A 174 -7.29 -7.76 3.19
C HIS A 174 -8.61 -7.12 3.66
N ARG A 175 -9.03 -6.00 3.03
CA ARG A 175 -10.33 -5.35 3.26
C ARG A 175 -11.23 -5.39 2.02
N PRO A 176 -11.69 -6.58 1.60
CA PRO A 176 -12.56 -6.73 0.41
C PRO A 176 -13.97 -6.12 0.64
N ASP A 177 -14.30 -5.79 1.88
CA ASP A 177 -15.54 -5.14 2.30
C ASP A 177 -15.59 -3.63 2.00
N LEU A 178 -14.45 -3.03 1.62
CA LEU A 178 -14.35 -1.61 1.32
C LEU A 178 -14.25 -1.36 -0.19
N LYS A 179 -14.87 -0.27 -0.64
CA LYS A 179 -14.64 0.25 -1.99
C LYS A 179 -13.22 0.80 -2.08
N GLN A 180 -12.64 0.79 -3.26
CA GLN A 180 -11.29 1.26 -3.49
C GLN A 180 -11.12 1.99 -4.84
N LEU A 181 -10.02 2.71 -4.94
CA LEU A 181 -9.41 3.20 -6.17
C LEU A 181 -7.98 2.66 -6.25
N LEU A 182 -7.46 2.49 -7.45
CA LEU A 182 -6.06 2.11 -7.66
C LEU A 182 -5.23 3.36 -7.99
N PHE A 183 -4.23 3.64 -7.16
CA PHE A 183 -3.26 4.69 -7.39
C PHE A 183 -1.99 4.06 -7.93
N ILE A 184 -1.57 4.50 -9.10
CA ILE A 184 -0.31 4.09 -9.73
C ILE A 184 0.60 5.30 -9.66
N LEU A 185 1.76 5.12 -9.04
CA LEU A 185 2.71 6.18 -8.78
C LEU A 185 4.09 5.73 -9.26
N THR A 186 4.78 6.63 -9.97
CA THR A 186 6.19 6.45 -10.26
C THR A 186 6.99 7.53 -9.54
N THR A 187 8.01 7.12 -8.79
CA THR A 187 8.93 8.03 -8.09
C THR A 187 10.35 7.92 -8.64
N SER A 188 11.11 9.01 -8.60
CA SER A 188 12.55 8.94 -8.80
C SER A 188 13.24 8.26 -7.62
N ALA A 189 14.33 7.54 -7.89
CA ALA A 189 15.25 7.07 -6.85
C ALA A 189 15.95 8.24 -6.13
N ASP A 190 16.04 9.40 -6.78
CA ASP A 190 16.49 10.64 -6.16
C ASP A 190 15.36 11.25 -5.32
N GLY A 191 15.54 11.22 -4.01
CA GLY A 191 14.61 11.80 -3.03
C GLY A 191 13.22 11.15 -2.94
N GLY A 192 12.89 10.15 -3.76
CA GLY A 192 11.55 9.56 -3.78
C GLY A 192 10.49 10.48 -4.39
N VAL A 193 10.90 11.44 -5.24
CA VAL A 193 10.00 12.47 -5.79
C VAL A 193 9.04 11.86 -6.81
N PRO A 194 7.71 12.06 -6.69
CA PRO A 194 6.74 11.62 -7.70
C PRO A 194 6.92 12.31 -9.05
N VAL A 195 7.06 11.53 -10.12
CA VAL A 195 7.22 12.04 -11.49
C VAL A 195 6.05 11.66 -12.41
N GLN A 196 5.25 10.67 -12.02
CA GLN A 196 4.03 10.28 -12.72
C GLN A 196 3.01 9.74 -11.73
N PHE A 197 1.75 10.07 -11.97
CA PHE A 197 0.62 9.59 -11.19
C PHE A 197 -0.56 9.25 -12.11
N ARG A 198 -1.24 8.13 -11.84
CA ARG A 198 -2.49 7.75 -12.48
C ARG A 198 -3.46 7.19 -11.44
N CYS A 199 -4.72 7.59 -11.55
CA CYS A 199 -5.83 7.01 -10.80
C CYS A 199 -6.63 6.10 -11.74
N ALA A 200 -6.88 4.86 -11.32
CA ALA A 200 -7.64 3.86 -12.04
C ALA A 200 -8.79 3.31 -11.18
N ASP A 201 -9.71 2.60 -11.83
CA ASP A 201 -10.87 1.98 -11.18
C ASP A 201 -10.44 0.96 -10.12
N GLY A 202 -11.27 0.78 -9.09
CA GLY A 202 -10.96 -0.09 -7.95
C GLY A 202 -10.75 -1.57 -8.27
N ASN A 203 -11.15 -2.02 -9.47
CA ASN A 203 -11.07 -3.41 -9.93
C ASN A 203 -10.08 -3.63 -11.10
N VAL A 204 -9.32 -2.61 -11.49
CA VAL A 204 -8.31 -2.74 -12.57
C VAL A 204 -7.14 -3.60 -12.09
N SER A 205 -6.65 -4.46 -12.98
CA SER A 205 -5.41 -5.23 -12.79
C SER A 205 -4.21 -4.45 -13.32
N ASP A 206 -3.10 -4.42 -12.57
CA ASP A 206 -1.93 -3.58 -12.91
C ASP A 206 -1.17 -4.05 -14.16
N ALA A 207 -1.38 -5.29 -14.63
CA ALA A 207 -0.65 -5.84 -15.78
C ALA A 207 -0.77 -5.00 -17.07
N VAL A 208 -1.90 -4.30 -17.26
CA VAL A 208 -2.19 -3.47 -18.45
C VAL A 208 -1.51 -2.10 -18.39
N THR A 209 -0.85 -1.75 -17.28
CA THR A 209 -0.48 -0.35 -16.99
C THR A 209 1.00 -0.01 -17.17
N HIS A 210 1.89 -1.00 -17.33
CA HIS A 210 3.33 -0.75 -17.39
C HIS A 210 3.79 -0.13 -18.71
N ILE A 211 3.29 -0.61 -19.85
CA ILE A 211 3.62 -0.05 -21.18
C ILE A 211 3.28 1.45 -21.24
N ASP A 212 2.03 1.80 -20.92
CA ASP A 212 1.59 3.19 -20.93
C ASP A 212 2.40 4.05 -19.96
N THR A 213 2.72 3.50 -18.78
CA THR A 213 3.48 4.22 -17.77
C THR A 213 4.90 4.46 -18.26
N TRP A 214 5.57 3.45 -18.79
CA TRP A 214 6.93 3.58 -19.33
C TRP A 214 6.98 4.55 -20.52
N ASP A 215 6.03 4.48 -21.44
CA ASP A 215 5.94 5.41 -22.59
C ASP A 215 5.70 6.87 -22.13
N ALA A 216 4.92 7.09 -21.06
CA ALA A 216 4.76 8.40 -20.45
C ALA A 216 6.05 8.89 -19.78
N LEU A 217 6.74 8.02 -19.04
CA LEU A 217 8.00 8.34 -18.38
C LEU A 217 9.10 8.66 -19.38
N ARG A 218 9.16 7.95 -20.52
CA ARG A 218 10.07 8.28 -21.62
C ARG A 218 9.89 9.70 -22.14
N LYS A 219 8.65 10.20 -22.18
CA LYS A 219 8.38 11.60 -22.56
C LYS A 219 8.84 12.58 -21.50
N VAL A 220 8.64 12.27 -20.22
CA VAL A 220 9.06 13.11 -19.08
C VAL A 220 10.59 13.16 -18.98
N ALA A 221 11.25 12.01 -19.06
CA ALA A 221 12.70 11.89 -18.96
C ALA A 221 13.42 12.36 -20.24
N GLY A 222 12.73 12.44 -21.38
CA GLY A 222 13.33 12.79 -22.67
C GLY A 222 14.28 11.73 -23.23
N ARG A 223 14.38 10.57 -22.59
CA ARG A 223 15.29 9.46 -22.91
C ARG A 223 14.64 8.13 -22.56
N ALA A 224 15.13 7.04 -23.13
CA ALA A 224 14.58 5.70 -22.94
C ALA A 224 15.41 4.85 -21.96
N ASP A 225 16.70 5.12 -21.82
CA ASP A 225 17.68 4.30 -21.11
C ASP A 225 17.63 4.45 -19.59
N PHE A 226 16.60 5.05 -18.99
CA PHE A 226 16.43 5.01 -17.54
C PHE A 226 16.12 3.60 -17.05
N LEU A 227 16.46 3.29 -15.80
CA LEU A 227 16.14 2.02 -15.17
C LEU A 227 14.71 2.04 -14.61
N TYR A 228 13.80 1.31 -15.24
CA TYR A 228 12.43 1.13 -14.78
C TYR A 228 12.33 -0.05 -13.79
N VAL A 229 12.03 0.25 -12.53
CA VAL A 229 11.91 -0.76 -11.46
C VAL A 229 10.44 -0.94 -11.12
N ALA A 230 9.93 -2.17 -11.24
CA ALA A 230 8.52 -2.46 -10.95
C ALA A 230 8.33 -3.84 -10.32
N ASP A 231 7.10 -4.10 -9.85
CA ASP A 231 6.72 -5.39 -9.27
C ASP A 231 6.69 -6.53 -10.31
N SER A 232 6.27 -7.71 -9.87
CA SER A 232 6.23 -8.91 -10.71
C SER A 232 5.24 -8.87 -11.87
N LYS A 233 4.31 -7.90 -11.90
CA LYS A 233 3.35 -7.74 -13.00
C LYS A 233 4.02 -7.15 -14.24
N LEU A 234 5.19 -6.55 -14.08
CA LEU A 234 6.06 -6.19 -15.21
C LEU A 234 6.67 -7.44 -15.90
N CYS A 235 6.79 -8.58 -15.20
CA CYS A 235 7.45 -9.80 -15.68
C CYS A 235 6.61 -10.61 -16.69
N THR A 236 6.12 -9.95 -17.74
CA THR A 236 5.48 -10.55 -18.92
C THR A 236 6.33 -10.28 -20.16
N ARG A 237 6.32 -11.20 -21.13
CA ARG A 237 7.08 -11.04 -22.38
C ARG A 237 6.72 -9.73 -23.07
N GLU A 238 5.44 -9.43 -23.22
CA GLU A 238 4.95 -8.21 -23.87
C GLU A 238 5.51 -6.94 -23.23
N ASN A 239 5.45 -6.83 -21.89
CA ASN A 239 5.93 -5.64 -21.20
C ASN A 239 7.47 -5.50 -21.28
N MET A 240 8.20 -6.60 -21.09
CA MET A 240 9.67 -6.60 -21.12
C MET A 240 10.19 -6.30 -22.53
N ASP A 241 9.64 -6.96 -23.55
CA ASP A 241 10.02 -6.75 -24.95
C ASP A 241 9.71 -5.32 -25.40
N HIS A 242 8.58 -4.74 -24.97
CA HIS A 242 8.24 -3.35 -25.31
C HIS A 242 9.28 -2.34 -24.79
N ILE A 243 9.79 -2.55 -23.57
CA ILE A 243 10.81 -1.67 -22.97
C ILE A 243 12.14 -1.87 -23.70
N ASP A 244 12.57 -3.11 -23.87
CA ASP A 244 13.87 -3.44 -24.49
C ASP A 244 13.95 -2.98 -25.95
N LEU A 245 12.94 -3.30 -26.76
CA LEU A 245 12.89 -2.91 -28.18
C LEU A 245 12.92 -1.39 -28.39
N LYS A 246 12.56 -0.61 -27.36
CA LYS A 246 12.59 0.86 -27.38
C LYS A 246 13.83 1.44 -26.70
N GLY A 247 14.84 0.62 -26.39
CA GLY A 247 16.12 1.02 -25.80
C GLY A 247 16.07 1.29 -24.30
N GLY A 248 15.07 0.74 -23.60
CA GLY A 248 14.91 0.90 -22.16
C GLY A 248 15.62 -0.15 -21.32
N ARG A 249 15.78 0.16 -20.03
CA ARG A 249 16.28 -0.79 -19.03
C ARG A 249 15.20 -1.06 -17.99
N PHE A 250 15.12 -2.29 -17.51
CA PHE A 250 14.16 -2.63 -16.45
C PHE A 250 14.73 -3.62 -15.42
N VAL A 251 14.13 -3.61 -14.23
CA VAL A 251 14.26 -4.64 -13.21
C VAL A 251 12.86 -4.97 -12.70
N THR A 252 12.52 -6.26 -12.72
CA THR A 252 11.24 -6.78 -12.21
C THR A 252 11.50 -7.99 -11.31
N VAL A 253 10.52 -8.30 -10.47
CA VAL A 253 10.54 -9.49 -9.61
C VAL A 253 9.93 -10.67 -10.38
N MET A 254 10.63 -11.80 -10.43
CA MET A 254 10.05 -13.01 -10.99
C MET A 254 8.86 -13.50 -10.12
N PRO A 255 7.66 -13.74 -10.70
CA PRO A 255 6.55 -14.30 -9.95
C PRO A 255 6.87 -15.68 -9.38
N ARG A 256 6.43 -15.97 -8.15
CA ARG A 256 6.59 -17.30 -7.51
C ARG A 256 5.88 -18.46 -8.23
N THR A 257 5.04 -18.17 -9.21
CA THR A 257 4.33 -19.16 -10.02
C THR A 257 5.16 -19.67 -11.20
N ARG A 258 6.35 -19.11 -11.42
CA ARG A 258 7.27 -19.52 -12.48
C ARG A 258 7.97 -20.84 -12.12
N LEU A 259 8.23 -21.67 -13.12
CA LEU A 259 8.92 -22.95 -12.93
C LEU A 259 10.36 -22.71 -12.47
N GLU A 260 11.00 -21.66 -12.99
CA GLU A 260 12.36 -21.25 -12.64
C GLU A 260 12.54 -21.02 -11.12
N ASP A 261 11.52 -20.44 -10.45
CA ASP A 261 11.51 -20.25 -8.99
C ASP A 261 11.37 -21.58 -8.23
N ALA A 262 10.54 -22.50 -8.72
CA ALA A 262 10.40 -23.83 -8.13
C ALA A 262 11.69 -24.64 -8.28
N ASP A 263 12.29 -24.62 -9.47
CA ASP A 263 13.52 -25.35 -9.79
C ASP A 263 14.70 -24.82 -8.97
N PHE A 264 14.83 -23.50 -8.82
CA PHE A 264 15.89 -22.91 -7.99
C PHE A 264 15.74 -23.28 -6.51
N ARG A 265 14.52 -23.26 -5.97
CA ARG A 265 14.28 -23.69 -4.58
C ARG A 265 14.57 -25.16 -4.36
N LYS A 266 14.32 -26.02 -5.34
CA LYS A 266 14.72 -27.42 -5.27
C LYS A 266 16.25 -27.56 -5.23
N ARG A 267 16.96 -26.86 -6.13
CA ARG A 267 18.44 -26.85 -6.12
C ARG A 267 19.03 -26.35 -4.81
N LEU A 268 18.43 -25.34 -4.19
CA LEU A 268 18.84 -24.82 -2.88
C LEU A 268 18.81 -25.86 -1.75
N GLN A 269 18.05 -26.95 -1.89
CA GLN A 269 18.02 -28.04 -0.91
C GLN A 269 19.17 -29.03 -1.09
N GLU A 270 19.75 -29.08 -2.29
CA GLU A 270 20.78 -30.05 -2.69
C GLU A 270 22.17 -29.40 -2.73
N GLU A 271 22.24 -28.11 -3.03
CA GLU A 271 23.48 -27.37 -3.29
C GLU A 271 23.45 -25.98 -2.61
N GLU A 272 24.59 -25.51 -2.11
CA GLU A 272 24.76 -24.13 -1.64
C GLU A 272 25.26 -23.25 -2.78
N PRO A 273 24.46 -22.28 -3.27
CA PRO A 273 24.92 -21.36 -4.31
C PRO A 273 26.08 -20.50 -3.82
N ALA A 274 26.94 -20.08 -4.76
CA ALA A 274 28.01 -19.12 -4.49
C ALA A 274 27.44 -17.70 -4.26
N TRP A 275 26.81 -17.50 -3.11
CA TRP A 275 26.22 -16.23 -2.69
C TRP A 275 27.27 -15.13 -2.54
N GLU A 276 27.16 -14.07 -3.33
CA GLU A 276 28.01 -12.89 -3.22
C GLU A 276 27.35 -11.85 -2.29
N LEU A 277 28.07 -11.36 -1.27
CA LEU A 277 27.59 -10.29 -0.40
C LEU A 277 27.61 -8.95 -1.15
N VAL A 278 26.43 -8.48 -1.58
CA VAL A 278 26.27 -7.24 -2.37
C VAL A 278 25.86 -6.02 -1.54
N TRP A 279 25.38 -6.23 -0.30
CA TRP A 279 24.98 -5.13 0.57
C TRP A 279 25.22 -5.46 2.04
N ASN A 280 25.76 -4.51 2.81
CA ASN A 280 26.01 -4.70 4.23
C ASN A 280 25.94 -3.37 5.01
N ARG A 281 24.81 -3.09 5.66
CA ARG A 281 24.62 -1.87 6.45
C ARG A 281 24.03 -2.14 7.85
N PRO A 282 24.11 -1.17 8.78
CA PRO A 282 23.35 -1.22 10.02
C PRO A 282 21.85 -1.38 9.77
N HIS A 283 21.13 -1.96 10.72
CA HIS A 283 19.69 -2.13 10.58
C HIS A 283 18.98 -0.76 10.42
N PRO A 284 18.18 -0.55 9.37
CA PRO A 284 17.68 0.77 9.00
C PRO A 284 16.75 1.40 10.04
N ARG A 285 16.03 0.57 10.81
CA ARG A 285 15.05 1.03 11.83
C ARG A 285 15.46 0.82 13.29
N ARG A 286 16.51 0.06 13.58
CA ARG A 286 16.82 -0.42 14.95
C ARG A 286 18.33 -0.45 15.15
N LYS A 287 18.93 0.56 15.78
CA LYS A 287 20.39 0.69 15.86
C LYS A 287 21.12 -0.54 16.41
N SER A 288 20.52 -1.26 17.37
CA SER A 288 21.03 -2.52 17.95
C SER A 288 20.51 -3.80 17.29
N GLY A 289 19.77 -3.68 16.19
CA GLY A 289 19.22 -4.81 15.45
C GLY A 289 20.26 -5.55 14.60
N PRO A 290 19.91 -6.75 14.09
CA PRO A 290 20.76 -7.49 13.17
C PRO A 290 21.05 -6.66 11.92
N ARG A 291 22.26 -6.77 11.38
CA ARG A 291 22.67 -6.02 10.18
C ARG A 291 21.80 -6.37 8.98
N ASP A 292 21.54 -5.37 8.14
CA ASP A 292 20.85 -5.51 6.86
C ASP A 292 21.86 -5.94 5.80
N ARG A 293 21.90 -7.26 5.56
CA ARG A 293 22.82 -7.91 4.63
C ARG A 293 22.06 -8.53 3.48
N TRP A 294 22.56 -8.32 2.27
CA TRP A 294 21.99 -8.86 1.05
C TRP A 294 23.05 -9.63 0.31
N TRP A 295 22.67 -10.82 -0.13
CA TRP A 295 23.49 -11.65 -1.00
C TRP A 295 22.77 -11.83 -2.33
N ALA A 296 23.53 -11.90 -3.40
CA ALA A 296 22.99 -12.17 -4.73
C ALA A 296 23.79 -13.29 -5.40
N VAL A 297 23.11 -14.05 -6.26
CA VAL A 297 23.75 -14.99 -7.18
C VAL A 297 23.05 -14.90 -8.52
N ARG A 298 23.82 -14.82 -9.60
CA ARG A 298 23.28 -14.89 -10.96
C ARG A 298 23.04 -16.35 -11.31
N ASP A 299 21.87 -16.66 -11.83
CA ASP A 299 21.59 -18.00 -12.33
C ASP A 299 22.40 -18.28 -13.61
N SER A 300 22.83 -19.53 -13.76
CA SER A 300 23.49 -20.03 -14.95
C SER A 300 22.58 -20.06 -16.17
N LEU A 301 21.26 -20.26 -15.94
CA LEU A 301 20.25 -20.28 -16.99
C LEU A 301 19.47 -18.96 -16.99
N PRO A 302 19.18 -18.39 -18.18
CA PRO A 302 18.28 -17.26 -18.27
C PRO A 302 16.84 -17.69 -17.99
N SER A 303 15.95 -16.71 -17.83
CA SER A 303 14.50 -16.97 -17.80
C SER A 303 14.02 -17.54 -19.13
N ARG A 304 12.78 -18.06 -19.17
CA ARG A 304 12.11 -18.46 -20.41
C ARG A 304 12.11 -17.37 -21.50
N GLU A 305 12.10 -16.11 -21.11
CA GLU A 305 12.18 -14.95 -22.00
C GLU A 305 13.61 -14.54 -22.38
N ALA A 306 14.61 -15.37 -22.03
CA ALA A 306 16.04 -15.14 -22.26
C ALA A 306 16.66 -13.97 -21.46
N TRP A 307 16.02 -13.57 -20.36
CA TRP A 307 16.55 -12.52 -19.48
C TRP A 307 17.46 -13.09 -18.39
N PRO A 308 18.53 -12.38 -17.98
CA PRO A 308 19.33 -12.78 -16.83
C PRO A 308 18.49 -12.85 -15.55
N VAL A 309 18.64 -13.95 -14.80
CA VAL A 309 17.97 -14.14 -13.51
C VAL A 309 18.99 -13.93 -12.39
N VAL A 310 18.61 -13.14 -11.38
CA VAL A 310 19.43 -12.91 -10.19
C VAL A 310 18.59 -13.26 -8.97
N TRP A 311 19.05 -14.24 -8.21
CA TRP A 311 18.46 -14.62 -6.93
C TRP A 311 19.05 -13.74 -5.84
N VAL A 312 18.21 -13.31 -4.90
CA VAL A 312 18.60 -12.38 -3.84
C VAL A 312 18.13 -12.92 -2.49
N HIS A 313 19.04 -12.98 -1.53
CA HIS A 313 18.77 -13.34 -0.15
C HIS A 313 18.99 -12.12 0.76
N SER A 314 18.01 -11.79 1.61
CA SER A 314 18.07 -10.68 2.56
C SER A 314 17.98 -11.19 3.99
N SER A 315 18.96 -10.84 4.83
CA SER A 315 19.01 -11.28 6.24
C SER A 315 17.76 -10.85 7.02
N LEU A 316 17.31 -9.60 6.84
CA LEU A 316 16.16 -9.08 7.57
C LEU A 316 14.84 -9.68 7.09
N LEU A 317 14.73 -9.97 5.79
CA LEU A 317 13.56 -10.66 5.25
C LEU A 317 13.49 -12.09 5.77
N ALA A 318 14.61 -12.82 5.77
CA ALA A 318 14.70 -14.19 6.29
C ALA A 318 14.29 -14.24 7.77
N LEU A 319 14.86 -13.37 8.61
CA LEU A 319 14.49 -13.28 10.04
C LEU A 319 13.01 -12.96 10.26
N ARG A 320 12.44 -12.06 9.44
CA ARG A 320 11.01 -11.74 9.50
C ARG A 320 10.16 -12.96 9.13
N GLN A 321 10.50 -13.65 8.04
CA GLN A 321 9.77 -14.82 7.57
C GLN A 321 9.85 -15.98 8.56
N GLU A 322 11.01 -16.21 9.16
CA GLU A 322 11.20 -17.18 10.24
C GLU A 322 10.29 -16.88 11.44
N ARG A 323 10.33 -15.63 11.93
CA ARG A 323 9.47 -15.21 13.03
C ARG A 323 7.98 -15.38 12.70
N THR A 324 7.55 -14.92 11.53
CA THR A 324 6.16 -15.06 11.08
C THR A 324 5.75 -16.53 11.00
N ARG A 325 6.61 -17.42 10.47
CA ARG A 325 6.35 -18.86 10.43
C ARG A 325 6.18 -19.45 11.83
N ARG A 326 7.07 -19.12 12.77
CA ARG A 326 6.96 -19.57 14.17
C ARG A 326 5.67 -19.11 14.84
N GLU A 327 5.31 -17.84 14.67
CA GLU A 327 4.05 -17.27 15.20
C GLU A 327 2.82 -17.98 14.58
N GLN A 328 2.83 -18.22 13.27
CA GLN A 328 1.76 -18.95 12.57
C GLN A 328 1.62 -20.41 13.03
N MET A 329 2.73 -21.10 13.26
CA MET A 329 2.73 -22.47 13.78
C MET A 329 2.12 -22.55 15.18
N LEU A 330 2.56 -21.68 16.10
CA LEU A 330 2.01 -21.63 17.47
C LEU A 330 0.50 -21.37 17.47
N GLU A 331 0.04 -20.42 16.66
CA GLU A 331 -1.38 -20.09 16.57
C GLU A 331 -2.21 -21.24 15.94
N ALA A 332 -1.62 -21.96 14.97
CA ALA A 332 -2.24 -23.14 14.37
C ALA A 332 -2.35 -24.29 15.37
N GLU A 333 -1.28 -24.60 16.12
CA GLU A 333 -1.27 -25.63 17.16
C GLU A 333 -2.30 -25.31 18.26
N HIS A 334 -2.37 -24.06 18.71
CA HIS A 334 -3.39 -23.64 19.67
C HIS A 334 -4.80 -23.82 19.11
N THR A 335 -5.04 -23.44 17.86
CA THR A 335 -6.34 -23.64 17.19
C THR A 335 -6.69 -25.12 16.99
N LEU A 336 -5.70 -25.97 16.73
CA LEU A 336 -5.85 -27.42 16.66
C LEU A 336 -6.16 -28.01 18.05
N ALA A 337 -5.49 -27.55 19.11
CA ALA A 337 -5.80 -27.94 20.48
C ALA A 337 -7.23 -27.57 20.89
N ASP A 338 -7.70 -26.38 20.51
CA ASP A 338 -9.09 -25.96 20.66
C ASP A 338 -10.07 -26.87 19.90
N LEU A 339 -9.73 -27.24 18.66
CA LEU A 339 -10.54 -28.17 17.87
C LEU A 339 -10.57 -29.55 18.54
N LYS A 340 -9.42 -30.04 19.02
CA LYS A 340 -9.30 -31.29 19.78
C LYS A 340 -10.19 -31.28 21.03
N GLY A 341 -10.16 -30.21 21.80
CA GLY A 341 -11.03 -30.01 22.97
C GLY A 341 -12.53 -29.99 22.60
N LYS A 342 -12.89 -29.34 21.48
CA LYS A 342 -14.27 -29.34 20.96
C LYS A 342 -14.73 -30.73 20.52
N LEU A 343 -13.87 -31.51 19.87
CA LEU A 343 -14.17 -32.89 19.46
C LEU A 343 -14.34 -33.82 20.67
N ALA A 344 -13.53 -33.61 21.72
CA ALA A 344 -13.62 -34.36 22.96
C ALA A 344 -14.85 -34.01 23.81
N SER A 345 -15.53 -32.89 23.53
CA SER A 345 -16.69 -32.46 24.31
C SER A 345 -17.89 -33.38 24.12
N PRO A 346 -18.58 -33.80 25.21
CA PRO A 346 -19.83 -34.58 25.12
C PRO A 346 -20.94 -33.87 24.33
N LYS A 347 -20.87 -32.54 24.21
CA LYS A 347 -21.81 -31.69 23.46
C LYS A 347 -21.35 -31.41 22.02
N SER A 348 -20.28 -32.06 21.55
CA SER A 348 -19.77 -31.85 20.19
C SER A 348 -20.84 -32.13 19.15
N ARG A 349 -21.05 -31.14 18.28
CA ARG A 349 -21.87 -31.22 17.06
C ARG A 349 -21.05 -31.65 15.84
N LEU A 350 -19.72 -31.75 15.98
CA LEU A 350 -18.79 -32.19 14.94
C LEU A 350 -18.55 -33.70 15.11
N ARG A 351 -19.39 -34.49 14.45
CA ARG A 351 -19.32 -35.96 14.49
C ARG A 351 -19.12 -36.59 13.12
N GLU A 352 -19.33 -35.80 12.08
CA GLU A 352 -19.17 -36.19 10.69
C GLU A 352 -17.72 -35.97 10.27
N GLU A 353 -17.12 -37.00 9.67
CA GLU A 353 -15.70 -37.02 9.32
C GLU A 353 -15.31 -35.88 8.36
N GLY A 354 -16.08 -35.68 7.29
CA GLY A 354 -15.80 -34.64 6.29
C GLY A 354 -15.74 -33.24 6.90
N LYS A 355 -16.62 -32.94 7.87
CA LYS A 355 -16.61 -31.65 8.57
C LYS A 355 -15.40 -31.45 9.49
N VAL A 356 -14.82 -32.53 10.01
CA VAL A 356 -13.58 -32.45 10.79
C VAL A 356 -12.41 -32.16 9.85
N GLU A 357 -12.36 -32.84 8.70
CA GLU A 357 -11.33 -32.65 7.69
C GLU A 357 -11.34 -31.25 7.06
N GLU A 358 -12.52 -30.74 6.70
CA GLU A 358 -12.69 -29.36 6.24
C GLU A 358 -12.15 -28.34 7.25
N ARG A 359 -12.38 -28.58 8.56
CA ARG A 359 -11.87 -27.68 9.60
C ARG A 359 -10.36 -27.77 9.76
N ILE A 360 -9.78 -28.96 9.69
CA ILE A 360 -8.32 -29.13 9.71
C ILE A 360 -7.71 -28.39 8.51
N ALA A 361 -8.23 -28.65 7.30
CA ALA A 361 -7.76 -28.01 6.07
C ALA A 361 -7.90 -26.47 6.15
N ALA A 362 -9.01 -25.97 6.70
CA ALA A 362 -9.21 -24.54 6.91
C ALA A 362 -8.20 -23.94 7.89
N ILE A 363 -7.85 -24.63 8.98
CA ILE A 363 -6.83 -24.18 9.94
C ILE A 363 -5.46 -24.14 9.27
N LEU A 364 -5.03 -25.24 8.64
CA LEU A 364 -3.73 -25.33 7.98
C LEU A 364 -3.58 -24.28 6.87
N LYS A 365 -4.64 -24.07 6.08
CA LYS A 365 -4.68 -23.04 5.03
C LYS A 365 -4.67 -21.63 5.61
N ARG A 366 -5.43 -21.36 6.67
CA ARG A 366 -5.51 -20.03 7.31
C ARG A 366 -4.15 -19.57 7.81
N PHE A 367 -3.38 -20.48 8.42
CA PHE A 367 -2.06 -20.16 8.98
C PHE A 367 -0.91 -20.45 8.01
N SER A 368 -1.18 -21.01 6.83
CA SER A 368 -0.16 -21.38 5.82
C SER A 368 0.91 -22.34 6.38
N VAL A 369 0.47 -23.34 7.16
CA VAL A 369 1.36 -24.30 7.86
C VAL A 369 1.19 -25.75 7.40
N GLY A 370 0.46 -25.99 6.29
CA GLY A 370 0.20 -27.35 5.80
C GLY A 370 1.45 -28.15 5.43
N ASP A 371 2.53 -27.44 5.06
CA ASP A 371 3.80 -28.08 4.75
C ASP A 371 4.54 -28.53 6.02
N TYR A 372 4.38 -27.80 7.13
CA TYR A 372 5.11 -28.02 8.39
C TYR A 372 4.35 -28.84 9.44
N LEU A 373 3.02 -28.84 9.42
CA LEU A 373 2.19 -29.56 10.39
C LEU A 373 1.43 -30.70 9.73
N LYS A 374 1.75 -31.94 10.10
CA LYS A 374 1.01 -33.12 9.64
C LYS A 374 -0.04 -33.47 10.68
N VAL A 375 -1.31 -33.29 10.32
CA VAL A 375 -2.45 -33.59 11.20
C VAL A 375 -3.07 -34.93 10.79
N ARG A 376 -3.17 -35.86 11.73
CA ARG A 376 -3.79 -37.17 11.55
C ARG A 376 -5.11 -37.24 12.32
N LYS A 377 -6.13 -37.78 11.68
CA LYS A 377 -7.42 -38.09 12.31
C LYS A 377 -7.31 -39.45 13.00
N VAL A 378 -7.80 -39.56 14.23
CA VAL A 378 -7.87 -40.83 14.96
C VAL A 378 -9.27 -41.03 15.53
N ILE A 379 -9.71 -42.28 15.64
CA ILE A 379 -10.97 -42.61 16.32
C ILE A 379 -10.62 -43.01 17.75
N ARG A 380 -11.22 -42.34 18.73
CA ARG A 380 -11.11 -42.73 20.14
C ARG A 380 -12.43 -43.32 20.64
N GLU A 381 -12.32 -44.37 21.45
CA GLU A 381 -13.44 -45.03 22.11
C GLU A 381 -13.58 -44.52 23.55
N ASP A 382 -14.67 -43.82 23.83
CA ASP A 382 -15.05 -43.42 25.19
C ASP A 382 -15.96 -44.50 25.79
N HIS A 383 -15.49 -45.21 26.82
CA HIS A 383 -16.28 -46.21 27.54
C HIS A 383 -16.98 -45.58 28.75
N ARG A 384 -18.31 -45.73 28.83
CA ARG A 384 -19.10 -45.40 30.02
C ARG A 384 -19.73 -46.67 30.59
N PHE A 385 -19.59 -46.86 31.90
CA PHE A 385 -20.20 -47.99 32.59
C PHE A 385 -21.49 -47.52 33.26
N ARG A 386 -22.62 -48.14 32.90
CA ARG A 386 -23.92 -47.86 33.51
C ARG A 386 -24.43 -49.12 34.20
N GLN A 387 -24.98 -48.97 35.41
CA GLN A 387 -25.62 -50.09 36.11
C GLN A 387 -26.70 -50.73 35.23
N SER A 388 -26.70 -52.06 35.19
CA SER A 388 -27.63 -52.84 34.36
C SER A 388 -29.08 -52.78 34.86
N ARG A 389 -29.30 -52.55 36.17
CA ARG A 389 -30.62 -52.47 36.82
C ARG A 389 -30.73 -51.21 37.70
N ARG A 390 -31.95 -50.70 37.92
CA ARG A 390 -32.21 -49.58 38.84
C ARG A 390 -32.09 -50.07 40.30
N GLY A 391 -31.25 -49.43 41.11
CA GLY A 391 -31.10 -49.72 42.55
C GLY A 391 -29.80 -49.17 43.13
N ARG A 392 -29.66 -49.12 44.46
CA ARG A 392 -28.43 -48.66 45.14
C ARG A 392 -27.30 -49.69 44.90
N PRO A 393 -26.04 -49.29 44.65
CA PRO A 393 -24.97 -50.23 44.35
C PRO A 393 -24.69 -51.19 45.52
N GLY A 394 -24.64 -52.50 45.25
CA GLY A 394 -24.22 -53.56 46.16
C GLY A 394 -23.14 -54.48 45.57
N PRO A 395 -22.68 -55.52 46.28
CA PRO A 395 -21.55 -56.38 45.88
C PRO A 395 -21.72 -57.06 44.50
N ASP A 396 -22.95 -57.44 44.14
CA ASP A 396 -23.26 -58.17 42.88
C ASP A 396 -23.75 -57.25 41.75
N THR A 397 -23.38 -55.97 41.78
CA THR A 397 -23.88 -54.99 40.80
C THR A 397 -23.22 -55.17 39.43
N ALA A 398 -23.97 -55.69 38.46
CA ALA A 398 -23.50 -55.81 37.08
C ALA A 398 -23.55 -54.46 36.33
N TYR A 399 -22.44 -54.06 35.71
CA TYR A 399 -22.31 -52.85 34.89
C TYR A 399 -22.30 -53.18 33.40
N ARG A 400 -23.04 -52.42 32.59
CA ARG A 400 -23.01 -52.48 31.12
C ARG A 400 -22.04 -51.43 30.59
N ARG A 401 -21.06 -51.86 29.78
CA ARG A 401 -20.17 -50.97 29.02
C ARG A 401 -20.92 -50.39 27.81
N ILE A 402 -20.97 -49.06 27.73
CA ILE A 402 -21.47 -48.30 26.59
C ILE A 402 -20.25 -47.67 25.93
N THR A 403 -19.88 -48.15 24.74
CA THR A 403 -18.79 -47.59 23.95
C THR A 403 -19.33 -46.52 23.02
N ARG A 404 -18.76 -45.31 23.07
CA ARG A 404 -19.01 -44.26 22.08
C ARG A 404 -17.73 -44.00 21.30
N ARG A 405 -17.80 -44.06 19.98
CA ARG A 405 -16.71 -43.65 19.11
C ARG A 405 -16.81 -42.15 18.84
N ARG A 406 -15.68 -41.47 18.90
CA ARG A 406 -15.56 -40.06 18.51
C ARG A 406 -14.33 -39.87 17.66
N TRP A 407 -14.38 -38.87 16.79
CA TRP A 407 -13.20 -38.37 16.11
C TRP A 407 -12.34 -37.58 17.08
N ASP A 408 -11.05 -37.72 16.94
CA ASP A 408 -10.01 -36.98 17.64
C ASP A 408 -8.90 -36.67 16.62
N ILE A 409 -8.00 -35.77 16.98
CA ILE A 409 -6.91 -35.33 16.12
C ILE A 409 -5.59 -35.35 16.87
N GLU A 410 -4.55 -35.71 16.14
CA GLU A 410 -3.17 -35.69 16.57
C GLU A 410 -2.36 -34.97 15.49
N TRP A 411 -1.31 -34.26 15.87
CA TRP A 411 -0.45 -33.57 14.93
C TRP A 411 1.00 -33.68 15.35
N GLU A 412 1.86 -33.67 14.35
CA GLU A 412 3.31 -33.67 14.48
C GLU A 412 3.88 -32.59 13.59
N THR A 413 5.02 -32.06 14.00
CA THR A 413 5.78 -31.09 13.22
C THR A 413 6.74 -31.84 12.32
N ASP A 414 6.71 -31.51 11.03
CA ASP A 414 7.64 -32.01 10.03
C ASP A 414 8.97 -31.24 10.20
N GLU A 415 9.86 -31.78 11.04
CA GLU A 415 11.17 -31.18 11.33
C GLU A 415 12.05 -31.09 10.07
N ALA A 416 11.89 -32.02 9.11
CA ALA A 416 12.62 -32.00 7.85
C ALA A 416 12.14 -30.89 6.91
N ALA A 417 10.86 -30.50 6.98
CA ALA A 417 10.34 -29.33 6.26
C ALA A 417 10.70 -27.99 6.91
N LEU A 418 11.19 -28.00 8.15
CA LEU A 418 11.62 -26.80 8.89
C LEU A 418 13.12 -26.51 8.79
N ALA A 419 13.93 -27.56 8.65
CA ALA A 419 15.36 -27.50 8.34
C ALA A 419 15.56 -27.00 6.91
#